data_AF-A0A7W5F6V3-F1
#
_entry.id   AF-A0A7W5F6V3-F1
#
_cell.length_a   1.000
_cell.length_b   1.000
_cell.length_c   1.000
_cell.angle_alpha   90.00
_cell.angle_beta   90.00
_cell.angle_gamma   90.00
#
_symmetry.space_group_name_H-M   'P 1'
#
loop_
_entity.id
_entity.type
_entity.pdbx_description
1 polymer ?
#
loop_
_entity_poly.entity_id
_entity_poly.type
_entity_poly.pdbx_seq_one_letter_code
_entity_poly.pdbx_strand_id
1 'polypeptide(L)' 'MTRSGQERLDDIVDAVTAIRNHLTKGTLEEDVVVDAVRMRLLEIGEAVKCLDEAVLATEPDIPWKQIAACAIILPIATS' A
#
# COMPACT_ATOMS: atom_id res chain seq x y z
N MET A 1 -17.58 12.64 -6.15
CA MET A 1 -17.69 11.23 -6.56
C MET A 1 -16.86 10.41 -5.60
N THR A 2 -17.48 9.63 -4.74
CA THR A 2 -16.81 8.68 -3.86
C THR A 2 -16.31 7.53 -4.74
N ARG A 3 -14.99 7.26 -4.77
CA ARG A 3 -14.46 6.08 -5.47
C ARG A 3 -15.11 4.81 -4.88
N SER A 4 -15.51 3.89 -5.76
CA SER A 4 -16.06 2.60 -5.35
C SER A 4 -14.99 1.75 -4.67
N GLY A 5 -15.40 0.82 -3.79
CA GLY A 5 -14.48 -0.12 -3.15
C GLY A 5 -13.64 -0.92 -4.17
N GLN A 6 -14.19 -1.20 -5.35
CA GLN A 6 -13.49 -1.90 -6.43
C GLN A 6 -12.31 -1.09 -6.97
N GLU A 7 -12.50 0.19 -7.29
CA GLU A 7 -11.42 1.06 -7.79
C GLU A 7 -10.27 1.13 -6.78
N ARG A 8 -10.56 1.05 -5.48
CA ARG A 8 -9.54 1.07 -4.42
C ARG A 8 -8.78 -0.25 -4.31
N LEU A 9 -9.46 -1.38 -4.52
CA LEU A 9 -8.79 -2.67 -4.61
C LEU A 9 -7.87 -2.72 -5.84
N ASP A 10 -8.33 -2.17 -6.97
CA ASP A 10 -7.52 -2.06 -8.18
C ASP A 10 -6.29 -1.17 -7.95
N ASP A 11 -6.45 -0.01 -7.29
CA ASP A 11 -5.33 0.86 -6.87
C ASP A 11 -4.29 0.09 -6.01
N ILE A 12 -4.74 -0.77 -5.10
CA ILE A 12 -3.86 -1.60 -4.26
C ILE A 12 -3.10 -2.63 -5.12
N VAL A 13 -3.78 -3.30 -6.05
CA VAL A 13 -3.17 -4.28 -6.95
C VAL A 13 -2.11 -3.62 -7.85
N ASP A 14 -2.40 -2.44 -8.37
CA ASP A 14 -1.47 -1.66 -9.19
C ASP A 14 -0.23 -1.25 -8.39
N ALA A 15 -0.41 -0.79 -7.15
CA ALA A 15 0.70 -0.43 -6.27
C ALA A 15 1.59 -1.65 -5.93
N VAL A 16 1.00 -2.80 -5.63
CA VAL A 16 1.74 -4.06 -5.40
C VAL A 16 2.52 -4.47 -6.65
N THR A 17 1.92 -4.33 -7.83
CA THR A 17 2.58 -4.63 -9.11
C THR A 17 3.76 -3.69 -9.36
N ALA A 18 3.61 -2.40 -9.05
CA ALA A 18 4.70 -1.44 -9.13
C ALA A 18 5.86 -1.78 -8.20
N ILE A 19 5.59 -2.17 -6.94
CA ILE A 19 6.63 -2.61 -5.99
C ILE A 19 7.44 -3.76 -6.59
N ARG A 20 6.78 -4.80 -7.11
CA ARG A 20 7.47 -5.93 -7.73
C ARG A 20 8.34 -5.49 -8.91
N ASN A 21 7.84 -4.56 -9.74
CA ASN A 21 8.58 -4.01 -10.88
C ASN A 21 9.77 -3.14 -10.46
N HIS A 22 9.71 -2.45 -9.32
CA HIS A 22 10.86 -1.70 -8.79
C HIS A 22 11.95 -2.67 -8.33
N LEU A 23 11.56 -3.73 -7.62
CA LEU A 23 12.48 -4.76 -7.12
C LEU A 23 13.10 -5.63 -8.22
N THR A 24 12.52 -5.69 -9.42
CA THR A 24 13.16 -6.37 -10.57
C THR A 24 14.18 -5.49 -11.30
N LYS A 25 14.07 -4.16 -11.16
CA LYS A 25 14.92 -3.18 -11.87
C LYS A 25 16.11 -2.70 -11.04
N GLY A 26 16.05 -2.82 -9.72
CA GLY A 26 17.10 -2.42 -8.80
C GLY A 26 16.94 -3.12 -7.46
N THR A 27 17.84 -2.82 -6.54
CA THR A 27 17.84 -3.43 -5.19
C THR A 27 17.42 -2.43 -4.13
N LEU A 28 17.01 -2.92 -2.95
CA LEU A 28 16.72 -2.07 -1.78
C LEU A 28 17.98 -1.42 -1.16
N GLU A 29 19.13 -1.51 -1.81
CA GLU A 29 20.33 -0.74 -1.46
C GLU A 29 20.36 0.62 -2.17
N GLU A 30 19.53 0.81 -3.20
CA GLU A 30 19.41 2.06 -3.92
C GLU A 30 18.31 2.93 -3.29
N ASP A 31 18.68 4.10 -2.76
CA ASP A 31 17.75 5.03 -2.10
C ASP A 31 16.51 5.33 -2.96
N VAL A 32 16.68 5.45 -4.28
CA VAL A 32 15.57 5.69 -5.23
C VAL A 32 14.58 4.51 -5.27
N VAL A 33 15.08 3.28 -5.23
CA VAL A 33 14.23 2.08 -5.21
C VAL A 33 13.53 1.97 -3.87
N VAL A 34 14.25 2.24 -2.77
CA VAL A 34 13.68 2.27 -1.42
C VAL A 34 12.55 3.29 -1.32
N ASP A 35 12.76 4.51 -1.79
CA ASP A 35 11.76 5.58 -1.74
C ASP A 35 10.57 5.30 -2.66
N ALA A 36 10.79 4.73 -3.84
CA ALA A 36 9.71 4.28 -4.71
C ALA A 36 8.85 3.20 -4.06
N VAL A 37 9.48 2.21 -3.40
CA VAL A 37 8.76 1.15 -2.68
C VAL A 37 8.00 1.72 -1.47
N ARG A 38 8.61 2.63 -0.71
CA ARG A 38 7.96 3.31 0.42
C ARG A 38 6.73 4.09 -0.03
N MET A 39 6.81 4.83 -1.13
CA MET A 39 5.66 5.58 -1.66
C MET A 39 4.50 4.66 -2.03
N ARG A 40 4.78 3.51 -2.67
CA ARG A 40 3.75 2.52 -3.00
C ARG A 40 3.14 1.87 -1.75
N LEU A 41 3.93 1.59 -0.73
CA LEU A 41 3.42 1.08 0.56
C LEU A 41 2.54 2.10 1.29
N LEU A 42 2.89 3.38 1.23
CA LEU A 42 2.07 4.47 1.75
C LEU A 42 0.70 4.52 1.05
N GLU A 43 0.69 4.50 -0.28
CA GLU A 43 -0.54 4.49 -1.07
C GLU A 43 -1.43 3.29 -0.76
N ILE A 44 -0.86 2.10 -0.61
CA ILE A 44 -1.60 0.90 -0.21
C ILE A 44 -2.28 1.10 1.14
N GLY A 45 -1.55 1.60 2.14
CA GLY A 45 -2.11 1.82 3.47
C GLY A 45 -3.24 2.86 3.47
N GLU A 46 -3.13 3.94 2.69
CA GLU A 46 -4.19 4.94 2.52
C GLU A 46 -5.41 4.39 1.78
N ALA A 47 -5.20 3.57 0.76
CA ALA A 47 -6.29 2.91 0.04
C ALA A 47 -7.07 1.96 0.96
N VAL A 48 -6.37 1.16 1.80
CA VAL A 48 -6.98 0.26 2.77
C VAL A 48 -7.81 0.99 3.82
N LYS A 49 -7.37 2.17 4.30
CA LYS A 49 -8.17 2.99 5.24
C LYS A 49 -9.52 3.43 4.67
N CYS A 50 -9.64 3.47 3.35
CA CYS A 50 -10.82 3.92 2.65
C CYS A 50 -11.69 2.76 2.12
N LEU A 51 -11.34 1.50 2.42
CA LEU A 51 -12.18 0.34 2.12
C LEU A 51 -13.27 0.19 3.19
N ASP A 52 -14.45 -0.26 2.77
CA ASP A 52 -15.54 -0.56 3.69
C ASP A 52 -15.23 -1.80 4.53
N GLU A 53 -15.68 -1.83 5.78
CA GLU A 53 -15.48 -2.98 6.68
C GLU A 53 -16.04 -4.28 6.11
N ALA A 54 -17.12 -4.22 5.33
CA ALA A 54 -17.70 -5.37 4.64
C ALA A 54 -16.72 -6.02 3.65
N VAL A 55 -15.87 -5.22 2.99
CA VAL A 55 -14.82 -5.72 2.08
C VAL A 55 -13.68 -6.31 2.88
N LEU A 56 -13.25 -5.67 3.97
CA LEU A 56 -12.18 -6.20 4.82
C LEU A 56 -12.59 -7.54 5.45
N ALA A 57 -13.86 -7.69 5.79
CA ALA A 57 -14.42 -8.90 6.39
C ALA A 57 -14.45 -10.11 5.44
N THR A 58 -14.35 -9.93 4.11
CA THR A 58 -14.27 -11.06 3.17
C THR A 58 -12.93 -11.78 3.26
N GLU A 59 -11.88 -11.10 3.73
CA GLU A 59 -10.52 -11.62 3.83
C GLU A 59 -9.94 -11.38 5.24
N PRO A 60 -10.44 -12.08 6.27
CA PRO A 60 -10.09 -11.82 7.67
C PRO A 60 -8.65 -12.21 8.04
N ASP A 61 -8.01 -13.06 7.25
CA ASP A 61 -6.63 -13.51 7.47
C ASP A 61 -5.60 -12.44 7.08
N ILE A 62 -6.00 -11.45 6.30
CA ILE A 62 -5.13 -10.33 5.92
C ILE A 62 -5.10 -9.33 7.08
N PRO A 63 -3.91 -8.91 7.55
CA PRO A 63 -3.79 -7.99 8.68
C PRO A 63 -4.08 -6.53 8.26
N TRP A 64 -5.30 -6.24 7.81
CA TRP A 64 -5.71 -4.94 7.25
C TRP A 64 -5.36 -3.74 8.15
N LYS A 65 -5.56 -3.87 9.46
CA LYS A 65 -5.25 -2.81 10.43
C LYS A 65 -3.75 -2.47 10.46
N GLN A 66 -2.89 -3.46 10.32
CA GLN A 66 -1.44 -3.27 10.31
C GLN A 66 -1.00 -2.61 9.00
N ILE A 67 -1.60 -3.02 7.88
CA ILE A 67 -1.35 -2.42 6.56
C ILE A 67 -1.79 -0.95 6.54
N ALA A 68 -2.99 -0.64 7.06
CA ALA A 68 -3.48 0.73 7.19
C ALA A 68 -2.58 1.59 8.10
N ALA A 69 -2.04 1.02 9.19
CA ALA A 69 -1.14 1.72 10.10
C ALA A 69 0.22 2.06 9.45
N CYS A 70 0.69 1.25 8.49
CA CYS A 70 1.96 1.47 7.78
C CYS A 70 2.01 2.86 7.11
N ALA A 71 0.87 3.32 6.56
CA ALA A 71 0.77 4.66 5.96
C ALA A 71 1.03 5.83 6.94
N ILE A 72 0.78 5.63 8.24
CA ILE A 72 1.02 6.66 9.26
C ILE A 72 2.48 6.65 9.73
N ILE A 73 3.09 5.47 9.77
CA ILE A 73 4.40 5.25 10.41
C ILE A 73 5.55 5.60 9.46
N LEU A 74 5.40 5.33 8.16
CA LEU A 74 6.41 5.64 7.15
C LEU A 74 6.91 7.10 7.14
N PRO A 75 6.05 8.14 7.17
CA PRO A 75 6.51 9.53 7.17
C PRO A 75 7.15 9.98 8.49
N ILE A 76 6.99 9.23 9.59
CA ILE A 76 7.57 9.55 10.92
C ILE A 76 8.94 8.88 11.09
N ALA A 77 9.18 7.76 10.41
CA ALA A 77 10.40 6.96 10.53
C ALA A 77 11.59 7.49 9.70
N THR A 78 11.39 8.50 8.86
CA THR A 78 12.46 9.17 8.10
C THR A 78 13.03 10.32 8.93
N SER A 79 14.01 10.04 9.78
CA SER A 79 14.90 11.02 10.44
C SER A 79 16.22 10.37 10.82
#